data_AF-A0A8T1SWC9-F1
#
_entry.id   AF-A0A8T1SWC9-F1
#
_cell.length_a   1.000
_cell.length_b   1.000
_cell.length_c   1.000
_cell.angle_alpha   90.00
_cell.angle_beta   90.00
_cell.angle_gamma   90.00
#
_symmetry.space_group_name_H-M   'P 1'
#
loop_
_entity.id
_entity.type
_entity.pdbx_description
1 polymer ?
#
loop_
_entity_poly.entity_id
_entity_poly.type
_entity_poly.pdbx_seq_one_letter_code
_entity_poly.pdbx_strand_id
1 'polypeptide(L)'
;MRELCQLPMRLRRMAGVKSRLTQDAVEQLQHLLGSRQFSLLYKASVHGYNTSIFHAKCDAQGPTIAVAYNGSGYIFGGFTSQSYVSSGAYINDEKAFLFRLKGKEGVLSPLKIPVKTATSAVYDHSTSGP
;
A
#
# COMPACT_ATOMS: atom_id res chain seq x y z
N MET A 1 -10.39 -5.99 1.09
CA MET A 1 -9.91 -6.18 -0.30
C MET A 1 -8.94 -5.06 -0.64
N ARG A 2 -7.66 -5.36 -0.93
CA ARG A 2 -6.55 -4.39 -0.86
C ARG A 2 -6.04 -3.89 -2.24
N GLU A 3 -5.77 -2.58 -2.38
CA GLU A 3 -5.09 -1.91 -3.51
C GLU A 3 -3.68 -1.48 -3.10
N LEU A 4 -2.65 -1.79 -3.88
CA LEU A 4 -1.26 -1.44 -3.55
C LEU A 4 -0.67 -0.51 -4.61
N CYS A 5 -0.14 0.63 -4.18
CA CYS A 5 0.40 1.67 -5.03
C CYS A 5 1.88 1.96 -4.70
N GLN A 6 2.78 2.02 -5.70
CA GLN A 6 4.22 2.29 -5.50
C GLN A 6 5.09 2.46 -6.78
N LEU A 7 6.30 3.06 -6.64
CA LEU A 7 7.35 3.55 -7.58
C LEU A 7 8.78 2.96 -7.30
N PRO A 8 9.70 2.70 -8.28
CA PRO A 8 10.36 3.80 -9.04
C PRO A 8 10.84 3.51 -10.51
N MET A 9 11.25 4.60 -11.19
CA MET A 9 12.20 4.71 -12.32
C MET A 9 12.23 3.60 -13.41
N ARG A 10 11.19 3.54 -14.25
CA ARG A 10 11.26 3.54 -15.74
C ARG A 10 9.91 3.08 -16.28
N LEU A 11 9.43 3.85 -17.23
CA LEU A 11 8.11 3.83 -17.84
C LEU A 11 7.71 2.43 -18.38
N ARG A 12 6.82 1.73 -17.68
CA ARG A 12 5.81 0.86 -18.30
C ARG A 12 4.47 1.10 -17.62
N ARG A 13 3.66 1.94 -18.27
CA ARG A 13 2.25 2.16 -17.91
C ARG A 13 1.52 0.81 -17.99
N MET A 14 1.03 0.28 -16.87
CA MET A 14 0.15 -0.89 -16.87
C MET A 14 -1.18 -0.48 -17.51
N ALA A 15 -1.30 -0.67 -18.83
CA ALA A 15 -2.51 -0.34 -19.57
C ALA A 15 -3.64 -1.33 -19.18
N GLY A 16 -4.63 -0.86 -18.41
CA GLY A 16 -5.92 -1.55 -18.25
C GLY A 16 -6.49 -1.63 -16.82
N VAL A 17 -5.65 -1.60 -15.78
CA VAL A 17 -6.13 -1.74 -14.39
C VAL A 17 -6.31 -0.36 -13.74
N LYS A 18 -7.56 -0.01 -13.39
CA LYS A 18 -7.88 1.24 -12.69
C LYS A 18 -7.94 1.04 -11.17
N SER A 19 -7.43 2.01 -10.43
CA SER A 19 -7.62 2.12 -8.97
C SER A 19 -9.09 2.39 -8.64
N ARG A 20 -9.53 1.96 -7.45
CA ARG A 20 -10.82 2.26 -6.84
C ARG A 20 -10.77 3.56 -6.03
N LEU A 21 -9.58 4.00 -5.63
CA LEU A 21 -9.41 5.31 -4.99
C LEU A 21 -10.00 6.42 -5.88
N THR A 22 -10.78 7.30 -5.26
CA THR A 22 -11.21 8.56 -5.88
C THR A 22 -10.05 9.53 -5.91
N GLN A 23 -10.17 10.59 -6.71
CA GLN A 23 -9.16 11.65 -6.79
C GLN A 23 -8.92 12.28 -5.41
N ASP A 24 -9.97 12.62 -4.66
CA ASP A 24 -9.84 13.16 -3.30
C ASP A 24 -9.10 12.20 -2.36
N ALA A 25 -9.36 10.89 -2.46
CA ALA A 25 -8.68 9.90 -1.63
C ALA A 25 -7.20 9.78 -2.00
N VAL A 26 -6.85 9.92 -3.29
CA VAL A 26 -5.47 10.03 -3.75
C VAL A 26 -4.80 11.26 -3.16
N GLU A 27 -5.44 12.43 -3.23
CA GLU A 27 -4.90 13.69 -2.71
C GLU A 27 -4.65 13.62 -1.19
N GLN A 28 -5.57 13.02 -0.42
CA GLN A 28 -5.36 12.81 1.02
C GLN A 28 -4.15 11.91 1.29
N LEU A 29 -3.94 10.85 0.50
CA LEU A 29 -2.74 10.01 0.61
C LEU A 29 -1.46 10.76 0.23
N GLN A 30 -1.53 11.62 -0.78
CA GLN A 30 -0.41 12.46 -1.18
C GLN A 30 0.00 13.41 -0.07
N HIS A 31 -0.97 14.03 0.62
CA HIS A 31 -0.71 14.88 1.77
C HIS A 31 -0.01 14.11 2.91
N LEU A 32 -0.42 12.86 3.19
CA LEU A 32 0.22 12.01 4.20
C LEU A 32 1.67 11.62 3.87
N LEU A 33 2.03 11.61 2.57
CA LEU A 33 3.28 11.06 2.04
C LEU A 33 4.23 12.12 1.43
N GLY A 34 3.87 13.40 1.52
CA GLY A 34 4.68 14.51 0.99
C GLY A 34 4.59 14.65 -0.52
N SER A 35 3.37 14.66 -1.08
CA SER A 35 3.07 14.94 -2.48
C SER A 35 3.68 13.98 -3.50
N ARG A 36 3.78 12.69 -3.14
CA ARG A 36 4.30 11.64 -4.03
C ARG A 36 3.28 11.19 -5.08
N GLN A 37 3.75 10.78 -6.24
CA GLN A 37 2.90 10.14 -7.25
C GLN A 37 2.77 8.64 -6.96
N PHE A 38 1.66 8.04 -7.38
CA PHE A 38 1.39 6.63 -7.17
C PHE A 38 1.17 5.88 -8.49
N SER A 39 1.62 4.62 -8.54
CA SER A 39 1.35 3.70 -9.64
C SER A 39 0.76 2.40 -9.08
N LEU A 40 -0.33 1.93 -9.67
CA LEU A 40 -1.00 0.69 -9.25
C LEU A 40 -0.20 -0.52 -9.73
N LEU A 41 0.39 -1.27 -8.81
CA LEU A 41 1.16 -2.48 -9.11
C LEU A 41 0.27 -3.72 -9.04
N TYR A 42 -0.55 -3.79 -7.99
CA TYR A 42 -1.39 -4.94 -7.69
C TYR A 42 -2.77 -4.54 -7.22
N LYS A 43 -3.78 -5.20 -7.80
CA LYS A 43 -5.18 -5.10 -7.40
C LYS A 43 -5.73 -6.51 -7.23
N ALA A 44 -6.03 -6.90 -6.00
CA ALA A 44 -6.43 -8.27 -5.69
C ALA A 44 -7.71 -8.71 -6.43
N SER A 45 -8.64 -7.80 -6.71
CA SER A 45 -9.85 -8.11 -7.49
C SER A 45 -9.62 -8.31 -8.99
N VAL A 46 -8.42 -8.00 -9.49
CA VAL A 46 -8.04 -8.20 -10.90
C VAL A 46 -6.96 -9.27 -11.04
N HIS A 47 -5.99 -9.29 -10.13
CA HIS A 47 -4.88 -10.25 -10.14
C HIS A 47 -5.11 -11.49 -9.25
N GLY A 48 -6.27 -11.59 -8.59
CA GLY A 48 -6.58 -12.62 -7.60
C GLY A 48 -6.02 -12.29 -6.21
N TYR A 49 -6.51 -12.99 -5.17
CA TYR A 49 -5.99 -12.90 -3.80
C TYR A 49 -4.77 -13.81 -3.63
N ASN A 50 -3.72 -13.54 -4.39
CA ASN A 50 -2.56 -14.43 -4.47
C ASN A 50 -1.28 -13.72 -4.06
N THR A 51 -0.66 -14.19 -2.99
CA THR A 51 0.59 -13.65 -2.43
C THR A 51 1.76 -13.79 -3.40
N SER A 52 1.85 -14.90 -4.13
CA SER A 52 2.90 -15.07 -5.16
C SER A 52 2.78 -14.05 -6.30
N ILE A 53 1.56 -13.67 -6.70
CA ILE A 53 1.32 -12.65 -7.72
C ILE A 53 1.56 -11.23 -7.16
N PHE A 54 1.29 -11.02 -5.88
CA PHE A 54 1.68 -9.79 -5.19
C PHE A 54 3.21 -9.62 -5.24
N HIS A 55 3.97 -10.60 -4.75
CA HIS A 55 5.44 -10.54 -4.73
C HIS A 55 6.03 -10.42 -6.14
N ALA A 56 5.50 -11.16 -7.13
CA ALA A 56 5.93 -11.03 -8.52
C ALA A 56 5.73 -9.62 -9.12
N LYS A 57 4.84 -8.79 -8.54
CA LYS A 57 4.53 -7.44 -9.03
C LYS A 57 5.10 -6.33 -8.13
N CYS A 58 5.30 -6.59 -6.85
CA CYS A 58 5.63 -5.57 -5.85
C CYS A 58 7.05 -5.70 -5.30
N ASP A 59 7.73 -6.83 -5.45
CA ASP A 59 9.12 -6.98 -5.02
C ASP A 59 10.05 -6.07 -5.83
N ALA A 60 11.07 -5.55 -5.16
CA ALA A 60 12.05 -4.59 -5.68
C ALA A 60 11.44 -3.29 -6.24
N GLN A 61 10.19 -2.97 -5.90
CA GLN A 61 9.52 -1.76 -6.37
C GLN A 61 9.66 -0.55 -5.42
N GLY A 62 10.51 -0.53 -4.38
CA GLY A 62 10.79 0.69 -3.57
C GLY A 62 9.94 0.88 -2.29
N PRO A 63 9.37 2.06 -1.97
CA PRO A 63 8.37 2.26 -0.89
C PRO A 63 6.91 1.90 -1.22
N THR A 64 6.24 1.06 -0.42
CA THR A 64 4.86 0.56 -0.69
C THR A 64 3.77 1.27 0.10
N ILE A 65 2.67 1.65 -0.55
CA ILE A 65 1.39 1.88 0.14
C ILE A 65 0.39 0.76 -0.16
N ALA A 66 -0.06 0.08 0.89
CA ALA A 66 -1.19 -0.85 0.91
C ALA A 66 -2.46 -0.12 1.34
N VAL A 67 -3.51 -0.24 0.55
CA VAL A 67 -4.85 0.30 0.81
C VAL A 67 -5.79 -0.89 0.91
N ALA A 68 -6.80 -0.84 1.76
CA ALA A 68 -7.74 -1.90 2.04
C ALA A 68 -9.15 -1.33 2.18
N TYR A 69 -10.12 -2.07 1.65
CA TYR A 69 -11.54 -1.79 1.77
C TYR A 69 -12.26 -2.89 2.55
N ASN A 70 -13.26 -2.53 3.35
CA ASN A 70 -14.19 -3.48 3.98
C ASN A 70 -15.65 -3.23 3.55
N GLY A 71 -16.56 -4.13 3.94
CA GLY A 71 -17.99 -4.04 3.61
C GLY A 71 -18.71 -2.85 4.25
N SER A 72 -18.18 -2.32 5.35
CA SER A 72 -18.71 -1.14 6.04
C SER A 72 -18.24 0.19 5.43
N GLY A 73 -17.56 0.15 4.28
CA GLY A 73 -17.14 1.36 3.56
C GLY A 73 -15.84 1.99 4.05
N TYR A 74 -15.07 1.35 4.93
CA TYR A 74 -13.79 1.88 5.38
C TYR A 74 -12.76 1.84 4.26
N ILE A 75 -11.86 2.81 4.29
CA ILE A 75 -10.63 2.84 3.49
C ILE A 75 -9.47 3.00 4.49
N PHE A 76 -8.57 2.03 4.54
CA PHE A 76 -7.47 1.97 5.52
C PHE A 76 -6.27 1.24 4.94
N GLY A 77 -5.16 1.15 5.66
CA GLY A 77 -4.02 0.40 5.18
C GLY A 77 -2.72 0.74 5.89
N GLY A 78 -1.60 0.56 5.18
CA GLY A 78 -0.27 0.79 5.71
C GLY A 78 0.70 1.27 4.64
N PHE A 79 1.76 1.93 5.08
CA PHE A 79 2.88 2.35 4.27
C PHE A 79 4.18 1.78 4.84
N THR A 80 5.07 1.38 3.95
CA THR A 80 6.48 1.12 4.27
C THR A 80 7.39 1.93 3.35
N SER A 81 8.47 2.47 3.91
CA SER A 81 9.54 3.11 3.15
C SER A 81 10.52 2.12 2.51
N GLN A 82 10.41 0.84 2.87
CA GLN A 82 11.27 -0.24 2.44
C GLN A 82 10.66 -1.00 1.26
N SER A 83 11.53 -1.67 0.49
CA SER A 83 11.10 -2.56 -0.58
C SER A 83 10.89 -3.96 -0.05
N TYR A 84 9.78 -4.59 -0.47
CA TYR A 84 9.66 -6.04 -0.42
C TYR A 84 10.72 -6.66 -1.30
N VAL A 85 11.31 -7.76 -0.84
CA VAL A 85 12.31 -8.55 -1.58
C VAL A 85 12.15 -10.05 -1.32
N SER A 86 11.06 -10.47 -0.68
CA SER A 86 10.83 -11.87 -0.30
C SER A 86 11.96 -12.45 0.56
N SER A 87 12.52 -11.64 1.47
CA SER A 87 13.69 -12.01 2.29
C SER A 87 13.45 -13.17 3.26
N GLY A 88 12.19 -13.47 3.59
CA GLY A 88 11.81 -14.38 4.66
C GLY A 88 12.03 -13.79 6.06
N ALA A 89 12.31 -12.48 6.16
CA ALA A 89 12.72 -11.82 7.38
C ALA A 89 11.84 -10.61 7.73
N TYR A 90 12.04 -10.12 8.95
CA TYR A 90 11.52 -8.84 9.37
C TYR A 90 12.39 -7.70 8.84
N ILE A 91 11.75 -6.64 8.34
CA ILE A 91 12.41 -5.43 7.87
C ILE A 91 12.20 -4.31 8.89
N ASN A 92 13.28 -3.60 9.19
CA ASN A 92 13.24 -2.41 10.02
C ASN A 92 12.77 -1.20 9.21
N ASP A 93 11.81 -0.44 9.73
CA ASP A 93 11.30 0.75 9.04
C ASP A 93 10.79 1.81 10.02
N GLU A 94 11.59 2.86 10.22
CA GLU A 94 11.24 4.01 11.08
C GLU A 94 10.16 4.92 10.48
N LYS A 95 9.91 4.79 9.17
CA LYS A 95 8.95 5.61 8.43
C LYS A 95 7.65 4.86 8.16
N ALA A 96 7.54 3.60 8.60
CA ALA A 96 6.32 2.83 8.47
C ALA A 96 5.18 3.49 9.25
N PHE A 97 3.97 3.37 8.73
CA PHE A 97 2.76 3.80 9.44
C PHE A 97 1.53 3.06 8.95
N LEU A 98 0.54 2.93 9.83
CA LEU A 98 -0.81 2.55 9.45
C LEU A 98 -1.65 3.82 9.21
N PHE A 99 -2.69 3.69 8.40
CA PHE A 99 -3.63 4.79 8.19
C PHE A 99 -5.08 4.33 8.06
N ARG A 100 -5.98 5.27 8.31
CA ARG A 100 -7.39 5.21 7.91
C ARG A 100 -7.71 6.47 7.13
N LEU A 101 -8.18 6.35 5.89
CA LEU A 101 -8.66 7.47 5.08
C LEU A 101 -10.15 7.74 5.28
N LYS A 102 -10.95 6.69 5.47
CA LYS A 102 -12.41 6.80 5.58
C LYS A 102 -12.95 5.87 6.66
N GLY A 103 -13.75 6.42 7.56
CA GLY A 103 -14.45 5.69 8.61
C GLY A 103 -15.88 5.29 8.21
N LYS A 104 -16.67 4.88 9.22
CA LYS A 104 -18.10 4.54 9.06
C LYS A 104 -18.95 5.75 8.64
N GLU A 105 -18.47 6.94 8.93
CA GLU A 105 -19.13 8.22 8.64
C GLU A 105 -19.22 8.49 7.13
N GLY A 106 -18.45 7.75 6.31
CA GLY A 106 -18.45 7.91 4.86
C GLY A 106 -17.67 9.12 4.36
N VAL A 107 -17.11 9.93 5.27
CA VAL A 107 -16.32 11.14 4.97
C VAL A 107 -14.82 10.84 5.09
N LEU A 108 -14.03 11.41 4.18
CA LEU A 108 -12.57 11.33 4.25
C LEU A 108 -12.07 12.07 5.50
N SER A 109 -11.42 11.33 6.39
CA SER A 109 -10.86 11.83 7.66
C SER A 109 -9.55 11.08 7.95
N PRO A 110 -8.44 11.48 7.28
CA PRO A 110 -7.18 10.77 7.37
C PRO A 110 -6.64 10.73 8.80
N LEU A 111 -6.37 9.53 9.28
CA LEU A 111 -5.65 9.25 10.52
C LEU A 111 -4.34 8.54 10.14
N LYS A 112 -3.22 9.08 10.60
CA LYS A 112 -1.89 8.46 10.49
C LYS A 112 -1.47 7.93 11.86
N ILE A 113 -1.07 6.67 11.91
CA ILE A 113 -0.62 5.97 13.11
C ILE A 113 0.83 5.54 12.85
N PRO A 114 1.83 6.35 13.29
CA PRO A 114 3.22 6.05 13.03
C PRO A 114 3.67 4.79 13.76
N VAL A 115 4.66 4.10 13.20
CA VAL A 115 5.36 3.01 13.86
C VAL A 115 5.92 3.48 15.21
N LYS A 116 5.78 2.65 16.24
CA LYS A 116 6.36 2.92 17.58
C LYS A 116 7.78 2.37 17.70
N THR A 117 8.00 1.18 17.17
CA THR A 117 9.29 0.49 17.17
C THR A 117 9.61 0.09 15.75
N ALA A 118 10.72 0.59 15.22
CA ALA A 118 11.11 0.31 13.84
C ALA A 118 11.49 -1.15 13.62
N THR A 119 11.96 -1.85 14.66
CA THR A 119 12.33 -3.26 14.57
C THR A 119 11.11 -4.11 14.26
N SER A 120 11.22 -4.94 13.22
CA SER A 120 10.14 -5.81 12.79
C SER A 120 8.86 -5.08 12.38
N ALA A 121 9.00 -3.87 11.83
CA ALA A 121 7.89 -3.06 11.34
C ALA A 121 7.14 -3.71 10.15
N VAL A 122 7.87 -4.47 9.32
CA VAL A 122 7.31 -5.19 8.17
C VAL A 122 7.80 -6.63 8.18
N TYR A 123 6.93 -7.59 7.89
CA TYR A 123 7.31 -8.98 7.66
C TYR A 123 7.31 -9.26 6.15
N ASP A 124 8.48 -9.61 5.60
CA ASP A 124 8.71 -9.78 4.17
C ASP A 124 8.98 -11.26 3.84
N HIS A 125 7.93 -12.05 3.78
CA HIS A 125 7.98 -13.47 3.42
C HIS A 125 7.17 -13.70 2.14
N SER A 126 7.71 -14.47 1.19
CA SER A 126 7.12 -14.66 -0.14
C SER A 126 5.70 -15.25 -0.17
N THR A 127 5.28 -15.86 0.93
CA THR A 127 3.92 -16.43 1.10
C THR A 127 2.97 -15.51 1.87
N SER A 128 3.45 -14.36 2.32
CA SER A 128 2.67 -13.36 3.06
C SER A 128 2.24 -12.24 2.12
N GLY A 129 1.23 -11.48 2.54
CA GLY A 129 0.79 -10.27 1.85
C GLY A 129 1.05 -9.05 2.71
N PRO A 130 0.83 -7.85 2.17
CA PRO A 130 0.99 -6.61 2.92
C PRO A 130 -0.02 -6.50 4.07
#